data_AF-A0A1G5NGC9-F1
#
_entry.id   AF-A0A1G5NGC9-F1
#
_cell.length_a   1.000
_cell.length_b   1.000
_cell.length_c   1.000
_cell.angle_alpha   90.00
_cell.angle_beta   90.00
_cell.angle_gamma   90.00
#
_symmetry.space_group_name_H-M   'P 1'
#
loop_
_entity.id
_entity.type
_entity.pdbx_description
1 polymer ?
#
loop_
_entity_poly.entity_id
_entity_poly.type
_entity_poly.pdbx_seq_one_letter_code
_entity_poly.pdbx_strand_id
1 'polypeptide(L)' 'MTREETAQPPDETSSQRQVDPKLLEILVCPVTRTTLEYDRERQELVSRAARLAYPIRDGIPILLEEEARRLED' A
#
# COMPACT_ATOMS: atom_id res chain seq x y z
N MET A 1 -12.25 -32.55 35.82
CA MET A 1 -12.04 -31.10 35.97
C MET A 1 -10.81 -30.67 35.18
N THR A 2 -10.94 -30.55 33.85
CA THR A 2 -10.05 -29.84 32.89
C THR A 2 -10.84 -29.89 31.57
N ARG A 3 -11.65 -28.90 31.15
CA ARG A 3 -11.33 -27.58 30.56
C ARG A 3 -10.23 -27.60 29.51
N GLU A 4 -10.60 -27.96 28.29
CA GLU A 4 -10.06 -27.42 27.02
C GLU A 4 -11.27 -27.29 26.09
N GLU A 5 -12.09 -26.26 26.31
CA GLU A 5 -12.03 -25.00 25.55
C GLU A 5 -12.24 -25.23 24.04
N THR A 6 -13.52 -25.36 23.73
CA THR A 6 -14.23 -24.81 22.57
C THR A 6 -13.36 -24.40 21.37
N ALA A 7 -13.57 -25.16 20.29
CA ALA A 7 -13.60 -24.75 18.90
C ALA A 7 -13.50 -23.23 18.63
N GLN A 8 -12.57 -22.88 17.73
CA GLN A 8 -12.80 -22.21 16.43
C GLN A 8 -11.68 -21.17 16.18
N PRO A 9 -10.76 -21.40 15.23
CA PRO A 9 -10.10 -20.30 14.54
C PRO A 9 -11.11 -19.76 13.51
N PRO A 10 -11.55 -18.52 13.67
CA PRO A 10 -11.62 -17.63 12.52
C PRO A 10 -11.33 -16.21 12.99
N ASP A 11 -10.10 -15.73 12.77
CA ASP A 11 -9.94 -14.29 12.55
C ASP A 11 -10.43 -13.98 11.12
N GLU A 12 -11.73 -14.25 10.89
CA GLU A 12 -12.49 -13.70 9.79
C GLU A 12 -13.07 -12.38 10.28
N THR A 13 -12.28 -11.32 10.19
CA THR A 13 -12.84 -9.96 10.15
C THR A 13 -12.62 -9.39 8.75
N SER A 14 -13.60 -9.66 7.90
CA SER A 14 -13.82 -8.95 6.63
C SER A 14 -13.92 -7.44 6.84
N SER A 15 -13.60 -6.71 5.76
CA SER A 15 -13.94 -5.30 5.51
C SER A 15 -13.11 -4.25 6.22
N GLN A 16 -11.81 -4.19 5.91
CA GLN A 16 -11.27 -3.08 5.12
C GLN A 16 -10.12 -3.62 4.26
N ARG A 17 -10.27 -3.62 2.93
CA ARG A 17 -9.10 -3.70 2.02
C ARG A 17 -8.35 -2.36 2.06
N GLN A 18 -8.10 -1.83 3.27
CA GLN A 18 -7.12 -0.78 3.47
C GLN A 18 -5.78 -1.50 3.45
N VAL A 19 -5.00 -1.21 2.42
CA VAL A 19 -3.60 -1.64 2.38
C VAL A 19 -2.97 -1.26 3.71
N ASP A 20 -2.49 -2.25 4.46
CA ASP A 20 -1.86 -2.03 5.76
C ASP A 20 -0.74 -1.00 5.61
N PRO A 21 -0.77 0.13 6.34
CA PRO A 21 0.25 1.18 6.21
C PRO A 21 1.65 0.63 6.51
N LYS A 22 1.77 -0.38 7.39
CA LYS A 22 3.01 -1.11 7.66
C LYS A 22 3.52 -1.95 6.49
N LEU A 23 2.62 -2.42 5.61
CA LEU A 23 2.99 -3.14 4.39
C LEU A 23 3.40 -2.15 3.28
N LEU A 24 2.77 -0.97 3.25
CA LEU A 24 3.17 0.16 2.42
C LEU A 24 4.55 0.73 2.78
N GLU A 25 4.99 0.61 4.04
CA GLU A 25 6.35 0.97 4.47
C GLU A 25 7.45 0.12 3.80
N ILE A 26 7.13 -1.06 3.27
CA ILE A 26 8.08 -1.92 2.53
C ILE A 26 8.19 -1.49 1.05
N LEU A 27 7.21 -0.75 0.54
CA LEU A 27 7.18 -0.33 -0.86
C LEU A 27 8.12 0.87 -1.08
N VAL A 28 9.27 0.55 -1.65
CA VAL A 28 10.29 1.52 -2.07
C VAL A 28 10.08 1.95 -3.53
N CYS A 29 10.42 3.20 -3.85
CA CYS A 29 10.40 3.70 -5.22
C CYS A 29 11.38 2.90 -6.09
N PRO A 30 10.98 2.43 -7.30
CA PRO A 30 11.87 1.66 -8.18
C PRO A 30 13.08 2.47 -8.68
N VAL A 31 12.95 3.80 -8.76
CA VAL A 31 14.00 4.70 -9.27
C VAL A 31 14.96 5.13 -8.18
N THR A 32 14.43 5.66 -7.07
CA THR A 32 15.23 6.28 -6.01
C THR A 32 15.53 5.36 -4.84
N ARG A 33 14.83 4.21 -4.75
CA ARG A 33 14.89 3.27 -3.61
C ARG A 33 14.56 3.91 -2.26
N THR A 34 13.83 5.03 -2.28
CA THR A 34 13.33 5.72 -1.10
C THR A 34 11.90 5.31 -0.78
N THR A 35 11.41 5.66 0.41
CA THR A 35 10.02 5.44 0.80
C THR A 35 9.04 6.16 -0.13
N LEU A 36 7.87 5.55 -0.32
CA LEU A 36 6.73 6.11 -1.04
C LEU A 36 5.66 6.57 -0.05
N GLU A 37 5.05 7.72 -0.31
CA GLU A 37 3.94 8.25 0.49
C GLU A 37 2.62 7.83 -0.15
N TYR A 38 1.75 7.16 0.59
CA TYR A 38 0.45 6.76 0.07
C TYR A 38 -0.55 7.90 0.15
N ASP A 39 -0.97 8.40 -1.01
CA ASP A 39 -2.05 9.36 -1.17
C ASP A 39 -3.38 8.61 -1.32
N ARG A 40 -4.17 8.61 -0.23
CA ARG A 40 -5.49 7.97 -0.19
C ARG A 40 -6.53 8.70 -1.03
N GLU A 41 -6.42 10.02 -1.15
CA GLU A 41 -7.39 10.84 -1.88
C GLU A 41 -7.29 10.57 -3.38
N ARG A 42 -6.06 10.44 -3.87
CA ARG A 42 -5.78 10.18 -5.29
C ARG A 42 -5.61 8.71 -5.64
N GLN A 43 -5.50 7.84 -4.63
CA GLN A 43 -5.13 6.44 -4.80
C GLN A 43 -3.79 6.31 -5.56
N GLU A 44 -2.76 7.04 -5.09
CA GLU A 44 -1.43 7.09 -5.72
C GLU A 44 -0.33 6.85 -4.66
N LEU A 45 0.82 6.34 -5.09
CA LEU A 45 2.05 6.30 -4.29
C LEU A 45 2.99 7.40 -4.79
N VAL A 46 3.27 8.37 -3.92
CA VAL A 46 4.00 9.59 -4.24
C VAL A 46 5.47 9.41 -3.83
N SER A 47 6.37 9.54 -4.79
CA SER A 47 7.81 9.69 -4.57
C SER A 47 8.20 11.15 -4.67
N ARG A 48 8.42 11.79 -3.52
CA ARG A 48 8.94 13.18 -3.46
C ARG A 48 10.35 13.29 -4.04
N ALA A 49 11.18 12.26 -3.82
CA ALA A 49 12.56 12.22 -4.32
C ALA A 49 12.63 12.11 -5.85
N ALA A 50 11.75 11.31 -6.46
CA ALA A 50 11.67 11.17 -7.92
C ALA A 50 10.80 12.25 -8.58
N ARG A 51 10.00 12.98 -7.80
CA ARG A 51 8.91 13.85 -8.29
C ARG A 51 7.93 13.10 -9.19
N LEU A 52 7.57 11.90 -8.78
CA LEU A 52 6.67 10.99 -9.50
C LEU A 52 5.55 10.50 -8.58
N ALA A 53 4.36 10.34 -9.12
CA ALA A 53 3.21 9.72 -8.47
C ALA A 53 2.77 8.48 -9.25
N TYR A 54 2.84 7.32 -8.62
CA TYR A 54 2.48 6.03 -9.20
C TYR A 54 1.01 5.70 -8.90
N PRO A 55 0.16 5.46 -9.91
CA PRO A 55 -1.26 5.20 -9.67
C PRO A 55 -1.52 3.81 -9.07
N ILE A 56 -2.59 3.67 -8.29
CA ILE A 56 -3.12 2.39 -7.83
C ILE A 56 -4.38 2.07 -8.62
N ARG A 57 -4.41 0.91 -9.27
CA ARG A 57 -5.54 0.44 -10.09
C ARG A 57 -5.99 -0.92 -9.56
N ASP A 58 -7.28 -1.06 -9.26
CA ASP A 58 -7.85 -2.29 -8.66
C ASP A 58 -7.20 -2.70 -7.32
N GLY A 59 -6.61 -1.74 -6.61
CA GLY A 59 -5.82 -2.01 -5.40
C GLY A 59 -4.39 -2.51 -5.67
N ILE A 60 -3.96 -2.54 -6.93
CA ILE A 60 -2.61 -2.92 -7.36
C ILE A 60 -1.81 -1.64 -7.67
N PRO A 61 -0.68 -1.39 -7.00
CA PRO A 61 0.20 -0.27 -7.32
C PRO A 61 0.93 -0.48 -8.64
N ILE A 62 0.85 0.49 -9.55
CA ILE A 62 1.55 0.47 -10.83
C ILE A 62 2.87 1.26 -10.70
N LEU A 63 3.95 0.57 -10.33
CA LEU A 63 5.28 1.15 -10.14
C LEU A 63 6.08 1.25 -11.47
N LEU A 64 5.44 1.72 -12.54
CA LEU A 64 6.08 1.94 -13.84
C LEU A 64 6.32 3.43 -14.04
N GLU A 65 7.52 3.80 -14.50
CA GLU A 65 7.86 5.22 -14.74
C GLU A 65 7.02 5.87 -15.84
N GLU A 66 6.63 5.10 -16.87
CA GLU A 66 5.78 5.55 -17.97
C GLU A 66 4.34 5.85 -17.54
N GLU A 67 3.83 5.11 -16.55
CA GLU A 67 2.49 5.33 -15.96
C GLU A 67 2.52 6.36 -14.83
N ALA A 68 3.72 6.71 -14.34
CA ALA A 68 3.87 7.63 -13.24
C ALA A 68 3.57 9.06 -13.69
N ARG A 69 2.69 9.73 -12.96
CA ARG A 69 2.40 11.14 -13.16
C ARG A 69 3.54 11.97 -12.59
N ARG A 70 4.09 12.88 -13.39
CA ARG A 70 5.07 13.85 -12.89
C ARG A 70 4.42 14.82 -11.93
N LEU A 71 5.10 15.05 -10.81
CA LEU A 71 4.78 16.12 -9.87
C LEU A 71 5.50 17.36 -10.39
N GLU A 72 4.72 18.24 -11.01
CA GLU A 72 5.16 19.59 -11.34
C GLU A 72 5.00 20.41 -10.05
N ASP A 73 6.12 20.71 -9.40
CA ASP A 73 6.26 21.74 -8.39
C ASP A 73 7.23 22.79 -8.92
#